data_AF-A0A846MNH7-F1
#
_entry.id   AF-A0A846MNH7-F1
#
_cell.length_a   1.000
_cell.length_b   1.000
_cell.length_c   1.000
_cell.angle_alpha   90.00
_cell.angle_beta   90.00
_cell.angle_gamma   90.00
#
_symmetry.space_group_name_H-M   'P 1'
#
loop_
_entity.id
_entity.type
_entity.pdbx_description
1 polymer ?
#
loop_
_entity_poly.entity_id
_entity_poly.type
_entity_poly.pdbx_seq_one_letter_code
_entity_poly.pdbx_strand_id
1 'polypeptide(L)'
;MLGTLRRCCFLGLMLLSLQACLIPLRQENPYPIPVYFKGERAGMPYRIIEIVELSDTRPHNANRGIRDELLEQYGQMPKGYNLTEKEILIYQLAEKARRLGADALVEVEYTLFVNKQYYGYKISGYAVKVAN
;
A
#
# COMPACT_ATOMS: atom_id res chain seq x y z
N MET A 1 -20.23 -55.58 24.95
CA MET A 1 -19.86 -54.71 23.80
C MET A 1 -20.41 -53.28 24.00
N LEU A 2 -20.01 -52.56 25.05
CA LEU A 2 -20.55 -51.22 25.36
C LEU A 2 -19.47 -50.11 25.50
N GLY A 3 -18.18 -50.44 25.31
CA GLY A 3 -17.06 -49.54 25.59
C GLY A 3 -16.50 -48.76 24.39
N THR A 4 -16.82 -49.18 23.16
CA THR A 4 -16.26 -48.59 21.93
C THR A 4 -17.05 -47.39 21.41
N LEU A 5 -18.35 -47.32 21.67
CA LEU A 5 -19.22 -46.25 21.15
C LEU A 5 -18.93 -44.89 21.82
N ARG A 6 -18.60 -44.88 23.12
CA ARG A 6 -18.34 -43.66 23.90
C ARG A 6 -16.99 -43.00 23.59
N ARG A 7 -16.01 -43.76 23.07
CA ARG A 7 -14.68 -43.24 22.68
C ARG A 7 -14.72 -42.51 21.34
N CYS A 8 -15.59 -42.91 20.41
CA CYS A 8 -15.75 -42.23 19.12
C CYS A 8 -16.40 -40.84 19.26
N CYS A 9 -17.36 -40.67 20.17
CA CYS A 9 -17.99 -39.37 20.39
C CYS A 9 -17.03 -38.33 21.01
N PHE A 10 -16.10 -38.75 21.86
CA PHE A 10 -15.11 -37.84 22.44
C PHE A 10 -14.04 -37.39 21.43
N LEU A 11 -13.62 -38.29 20.52
CA LEU A 11 -12.69 -37.90 19.45
C LEU A 11 -13.34 -36.95 18.44
N GLY A 12 -14.62 -37.18 18.10
CA GLY A 12 -15.37 -36.31 17.19
C GLY A 12 -15.55 -34.89 17.74
N LEU A 13 -15.79 -34.75 19.05
CA LEU A 13 -15.99 -33.45 19.69
C LEU A 13 -14.69 -32.62 19.78
N MET A 14 -13.52 -33.27 19.87
CA MET A 14 -12.22 -32.60 19.96
C MET A 14 -11.70 -32.10 18.60
N LEU A 15 -12.13 -32.72 17.49
CA LEU A 15 -11.77 -32.31 16.12
C LEU A 15 -12.58 -31.11 15.61
N LEU A 16 -13.74 -30.81 16.20
CA LEU A 16 -14.60 -29.68 15.82
C LEU A 16 -14.19 -28.33 16.44
N SER A 17 -13.42 -28.34 17.53
CA SER A 17 -12.98 -27.09 18.20
C SER A 17 -11.73 -26.45 17.58
N LEU A 18 -11.09 -27.10 16.60
CA LEU A 18 -9.86 -26.60 15.95
C LEU A 18 -10.10 -25.69 14.73
N GLN A 19 -11.36 -25.49 14.31
CA GLN A 19 -11.68 -24.63 13.15
C GLN A 19 -11.92 -23.15 13.52
N ALA A 20 -11.84 -22.80 14.81
CA ALA A 20 -12.15 -21.46 15.31
C ALA A 20 -10.90 -20.59 15.49
N CYS A 21 -10.10 -20.35 14.44
CA CYS A 21 -9.23 -19.16 14.40
C CYS A 21 -8.60 -18.91 13.01
N LEU A 22 -9.43 -18.81 11.96
CA LEU A 22 -9.00 -18.21 10.69
C LEU A 22 -9.61 -16.81 10.60
N ILE A 23 -9.19 -15.91 11.48
CA ILE A 23 -9.46 -14.49 11.31
C ILE A 23 -8.52 -14.03 10.18
N PRO A 24 -9.02 -13.62 9.01
CA PRO A 24 -8.15 -13.04 8.00
C PRO A 24 -7.59 -11.75 8.60
N LEU A 25 -6.28 -11.72 8.84
CA LEU A 25 -5.54 -10.49 9.07
C LEU A 25 -5.72 -9.64 7.81
N ARG A 26 -6.73 -8.78 7.81
CA ARG A 26 -6.93 -7.77 6.77
C ARG A 26 -5.65 -6.95 6.77
N GLN A 27 -4.77 -7.19 5.79
CA GLN A 27 -3.67 -6.28 5.53
C GLN A 27 -4.32 -4.95 5.16
N GLU A 28 -4.42 -4.06 6.14
CA GLU A 28 -4.74 -2.67 5.91
C GLU A 28 -3.67 -2.15 4.96
N ASN A 29 -4.06 -1.98 3.70
CA ASN A 29 -3.24 -1.24 2.76
C ASN A 29 -3.06 0.16 3.37
N PRO A 30 -1.82 0.60 3.66
CA PRO A 30 -1.59 1.90 4.28
C PRO A 30 -1.96 3.07 3.36
N TYR A 31 -2.29 2.79 2.10
CA TYR A 31 -2.61 3.79 1.09
C TYR A 31 -4.13 3.98 0.88
N PRO A 32 -4.57 5.18 0.46
CA PRO A 32 -5.98 5.50 0.25
C PRO A 32 -6.69 4.67 -0.82
N ILE A 33 -5.93 4.09 -1.76
CA ILE A 33 -6.39 3.18 -2.80
C ILE A 33 -5.36 2.04 -2.97
N PRO A 34 -5.76 0.87 -3.51
CA PRO A 34 -4.84 -0.19 -3.93
C PRO A 34 -3.68 0.35 -4.77
N VAL A 35 -2.45 0.00 -4.36
CA VAL A 35 -1.22 0.35 -5.06
C VAL A 35 -0.55 -0.95 -5.50
N TYR A 36 -0.25 -1.05 -6.80
CA TYR A 36 0.48 -2.15 -7.40
C TYR A 36 1.80 -1.61 -7.95
N PHE A 37 2.92 -2.12 -7.43
CA PHE A 37 4.24 -1.74 -7.89
C PHE A 37 4.55 -2.33 -9.27
N LYS A 38 5.58 -1.79 -9.93
CA LYS A 38 6.06 -2.31 -11.22
C LYS A 38 6.29 -3.82 -11.17
N GLY A 39 5.62 -4.55 -12.06
CA GLY A 39 5.65 -6.03 -12.12
C GLY A 39 4.61 -6.74 -11.25
N GLU A 40 3.89 -6.03 -10.38
CA GLU A 40 2.74 -6.57 -9.65
C GLU A 40 1.48 -6.51 -10.52
N ARG A 41 0.69 -7.59 -10.50
CA ARG A 41 -0.54 -7.66 -11.27
C ARG A 41 -1.72 -7.18 -10.44
N ALA A 42 -2.45 -6.19 -10.95
CA ALA A 42 -3.82 -5.98 -10.51
C ALA A 42 -4.65 -7.20 -10.95
N GLY A 43 -5.23 -7.94 -10.00
CA GLY A 43 -5.99 -9.17 -10.27
C GLY A 43 -7.32 -8.96 -10.99
N MET A 44 -7.57 -7.76 -11.51
CA MET A 44 -8.82 -7.35 -12.14
C MET A 44 -8.53 -6.61 -13.45
N PRO A 45 -9.42 -6.70 -14.47
CA PRO A 45 -9.29 -5.88 -15.66
C PRO A 45 -9.51 -4.40 -15.31
N TYR A 46 -8.76 -3.52 -15.96
CA TYR A 46 -8.79 -2.09 -15.69
C TYR A 46 -8.59 -1.27 -16.95
N ARG A 47 -9.02 -0.01 -16.88
CA ARG A 47 -8.72 1.01 -17.89
C ARG A 47 -7.86 2.12 -17.28
N ILE A 48 -6.88 2.59 -18.02
CA ILE A 48 -6.05 3.72 -17.61
C ILE A 48 -6.88 5.00 -17.74
N ILE A 49 -6.91 5.79 -16.67
CA ILE A 49 -7.52 7.12 -16.66
C ILE A 49 -6.44 8.14 -17.04
N GLU A 50 -5.33 8.13 -16.30
CA GLU A 50 -4.26 9.11 -16.44
C GLU A 50 -2.93 8.57 -15.87
N ILE A 51 -1.82 9.13 -16.32
CA ILE A 51 -0.53 8.97 -15.65
C ILE A 51 -0.44 10.01 -14.54
N VAL A 52 -0.19 9.56 -13.31
CA VAL A 52 0.09 10.46 -12.18
C VAL A 52 1.57 10.45 -11.85
N GLU A 53 2.11 11.63 -11.58
CA GLU A 53 3.51 11.82 -11.22
C GLU A 53 3.64 12.85 -10.09
N LEU A 54 4.64 12.64 -9.22
CA LEU A 54 5.21 13.62 -8.30
C LEU A 54 6.74 13.59 -8.46
N SER A 55 7.35 14.75 -8.61
CA SER A 55 8.80 14.88 -8.70
C SER A 55 9.27 16.16 -8.06
N ASP A 56 10.48 16.12 -7.51
CA ASP A 56 11.15 17.27 -6.94
C ASP A 56 12.66 17.09 -7.06
N THR A 57 13.41 18.19 -7.18
CA THR A 57 14.87 18.20 -7.21
C THR A 57 15.37 19.45 -6.53
N ARG A 58 16.27 19.28 -5.57
CA ARG A 58 16.73 20.34 -4.67
C ARG A 58 18.23 20.26 -4.42
N PRO A 59 18.87 21.36 -4.01
CA PRO A 59 20.26 21.33 -3.59
C PRO A 59 20.49 20.36 -2.42
N HIS A 60 21.60 19.63 -2.42
CA HIS A 60 21.92 18.64 -1.38
C HIS A 60 22.10 19.28 0.01
N ASN A 61 22.41 20.57 0.06
CA ASN A 61 22.57 21.37 1.27
C ASN A 61 21.28 22.10 1.69
N ALA A 62 20.11 21.69 1.19
CA ALA A 62 18.83 22.21 1.69
C ALA A 62 18.73 21.95 3.21
N ASN A 63 18.58 23.02 3.99
CA ASN A 63 18.63 22.98 5.46
C ASN A 63 17.44 22.24 6.13
N ARG A 64 16.42 21.84 5.36
CA ARG A 64 15.22 21.17 5.86
C ARG A 64 15.11 19.76 5.27
N GLY A 65 14.85 18.76 6.11
CA GLY A 65 14.64 17.40 5.68
C GLY A 65 13.37 17.27 4.83
N ILE A 66 13.46 16.57 3.70
CA ILE A 66 12.35 16.42 2.74
C ILE A 66 11.11 15.80 3.39
N ARG A 67 11.32 14.85 4.29
CA ARG A 67 10.26 14.24 5.10
C ARG A 67 9.43 15.29 5.87
N ASP A 68 10.07 16.26 6.52
CA ASP A 68 9.38 17.24 7.36
C ASP A 68 8.52 18.18 6.52
N GLU A 69 9.00 18.53 5.32
CA GLU A 69 8.25 19.35 4.38
C GLU A 69 7.09 18.60 3.73
N LEU A 70 7.28 17.32 3.39
CA LEU A 70 6.20 16.48 2.90
C LEU A 70 5.08 16.32 3.95
N LEU A 71 5.44 16.26 5.23
CA LEU A 71 4.46 16.23 6.34
C LEU A 71 3.72 17.56 6.51
N GLU A 72 4.40 18.69 6.33
CA GLU A 72 3.79 20.02 6.39
C GLU A 72 2.85 20.28 5.21
N GLN A 73 3.31 20.00 3.99
CA GLN A 73 2.57 20.30 2.75
C GLN A 73 1.33 19.41 2.58
N TYR A 74 1.39 18.16 3.04
CA TYR A 74 0.36 17.16 2.74
C TYR A 74 -0.38 16.63 3.98
N GLY A 75 -0.04 17.11 5.18
CA GLY A 75 -0.73 16.83 6.43
C GLY A 75 -0.16 15.66 7.23
N GLN A 76 -0.61 15.53 8.49
CA GLN A 76 -0.24 14.42 9.36
C GLN A 76 -0.86 13.12 8.82
N MET A 77 0.00 12.20 8.37
CA MET A 77 -0.37 10.84 7.99
C MET A 77 -1.03 10.07 9.17
N PRO A 78 -1.69 8.93 8.92
CA PRO A 78 -2.33 8.13 9.98
C PRO A 78 -1.36 7.86 11.14
N LYS A 79 -1.80 8.15 12.37
CA LYS A 79 -1.00 7.96 13.59
C LYS A 79 -0.63 6.48 13.74
N GLY A 80 0.66 6.19 13.93
CA GLY A 80 1.15 4.84 14.24
C GLY A 80 2.10 4.22 13.21
N TYR A 81 2.31 4.86 12.05
CA TYR A 81 3.25 4.35 11.04
C TYR A 81 4.59 5.11 11.05
N ASN A 82 5.70 4.40 11.24
CA ASN A 82 7.04 4.91 10.98
C ASN A 82 7.35 4.85 9.48
N LEU A 83 6.80 5.80 8.71
CA LEU A 83 6.92 5.78 7.25
C LEU A 83 8.23 6.40 6.76
N THR A 84 8.86 5.71 5.82
CA THR A 84 9.98 6.20 4.99
C THR A 84 9.50 7.28 4.03
N GLU A 85 10.39 8.18 3.57
CA GLU A 85 10.07 9.21 2.56
C GLU A 85 9.36 8.62 1.33
N LYS A 86 9.82 7.46 0.87
CA LYS A 86 9.19 6.69 -0.22
C LYS A 86 7.72 6.40 0.06
N GLU A 87 7.36 5.93 1.25
CA GLU A 87 5.98 5.60 1.60
C GLU A 87 5.09 6.85 1.68
N ILE A 88 5.62 7.99 2.13
CA ILE A 88 4.92 9.28 2.12
C ILE A 88 4.57 9.66 0.68
N LEU A 89 5.54 9.57 -0.22
CA LEU A 89 5.37 9.90 -1.63
C LEU A 89 4.38 8.96 -2.32
N ILE A 90 4.40 7.66 -2.02
CA ILE A 90 3.42 6.70 -2.53
C ILE A 90 2.02 7.04 -2.03
N TYR A 91 1.87 7.36 -0.73
CA TYR A 91 0.59 7.76 -0.16
C TYR A 91 0.02 8.98 -0.88
N GLN A 92 0.85 9.99 -1.14
CA GLN A 92 0.45 11.20 -1.86
C GLN A 92 0.07 10.93 -3.31
N LEU A 93 0.83 10.08 -3.99
CA LEU A 93 0.53 9.68 -5.37
C LEU A 93 -0.82 8.94 -5.44
N ALA A 94 -1.07 8.06 -4.46
CA ALA A 94 -2.33 7.34 -4.32
C ALA A 94 -3.50 8.28 -3.97
N GLU A 95 -3.30 9.27 -3.08
CA GLU A 95 -4.29 10.32 -2.81
C GLU A 95 -4.62 11.13 -4.08
N LYS A 96 -3.61 11.51 -4.85
CA LYS A 96 -3.78 12.23 -6.12
C LYS A 96 -4.61 11.42 -7.11
N ALA A 97 -4.28 10.14 -7.29
CA ALA A 97 -5.06 9.23 -8.15
C ALA A 97 -6.49 9.02 -7.64
N ARG A 98 -6.70 8.88 -6.32
CA ARG A 98 -8.04 8.77 -5.71
C ARG A 98 -8.90 9.99 -6.01
N ARG A 99 -8.32 11.20 -5.93
CA ARG A 99 -9.02 12.46 -6.25
C ARG A 99 -9.41 12.56 -7.72
N LEU A 100 -8.66 11.91 -8.62
CA LEU A 100 -9.02 11.76 -10.03
C LEU A 100 -10.11 10.71 -10.28
N GLY A 101 -10.59 10.02 -9.22
CA GLY A 101 -11.63 9.00 -9.31
C GLY A 101 -11.11 7.64 -9.78
N ALA A 102 -9.82 7.38 -9.59
CA ALA A 102 -9.23 6.07 -9.81
C ALA A 102 -9.56 5.11 -8.66
N ASP A 103 -9.74 3.84 -9.03
CA ASP A 103 -10.01 2.74 -8.10
C ASP A 103 -8.71 2.07 -7.64
N ALA A 104 -7.62 2.21 -8.42
CA ALA A 104 -6.30 1.70 -8.08
C ALA A 104 -5.19 2.52 -8.78
N LEU A 105 -3.97 2.31 -8.31
CA LEU A 105 -2.74 2.82 -8.90
C LEU A 105 -1.86 1.63 -9.30
N VAL A 106 -1.43 1.56 -10.56
CA VAL A 106 -0.64 0.43 -11.08
C VAL A 106 0.68 0.87 -11.69
N GLU A 107 1.62 -0.08 -11.83
CA GLU A 107 2.98 0.15 -12.34
C GLU A 107 3.70 1.29 -11.61
N VAL A 108 3.56 1.34 -10.28
CA VAL A 108 4.21 2.39 -9.48
C VAL A 108 5.72 2.18 -9.48
N GLU A 109 6.43 3.23 -9.89
CA GLU A 109 7.88 3.27 -9.95
C GLU A 109 8.40 4.48 -9.18
N TYR A 110 9.40 4.26 -8.34
CA TYR A 110 10.09 5.29 -7.56
C TYR A 110 11.54 5.33 -7.98
N THR A 111 11.99 6.51 -8.41
CA THR A 111 13.38 6.78 -8.78
C THR A 111 13.94 7.88 -7.88
N LEU A 112 15.11 7.63 -7.31
CA LEU A 112 15.85 8.59 -6.52
C LEU A 112 17.06 9.10 -7.31
N PHE A 113 17.24 10.42 -7.34
CA PHE A 113 18.38 11.08 -7.97
C PHE A 113 19.27 11.69 -6.88
N VAL A 114 20.49 11.18 -6.73
CA VAL A 114 21.44 11.71 -5.76
C VAL A 114 22.76 12.03 -6.46
N ASN A 115 23.20 13.29 -6.34
CA ASN A 115 24.53 13.69 -6.74
C ASN A 115 25.12 14.66 -5.69
N LYS A 116 26.36 15.12 -5.90
CA LYS A 116 27.07 15.99 -4.93
C LYS A 116 26.39 17.33 -4.67
N GLN A 117 25.60 17.82 -5.63
CA GLN A 117 24.99 19.14 -5.60
C GLN A 117 23.48 19.09 -5.39
N TYR A 118 22.83 17.97 -5.71
CA TYR A 118 21.39 17.83 -5.80
C TYR A 118 20.91 16.49 -5.25
N TYR A 119 19.75 16.54 -4.61
CA TYR A 119 18.94 15.39 -4.24
C TYR A 119 17.55 15.59 -4.85
N GLY A 120 16.98 14.55 -5.44
CA GLY A 120 15.64 14.61 -6.00
C GLY A 120 14.99 13.24 -6.06
N TYR A 121 13.71 13.24 -6.32
CA TYR A 121 12.93 12.03 -6.53
C TYR A 121 11.96 12.22 -7.70
N LYS A 122 11.55 11.10 -8.28
CA LYS A 122 10.43 11.01 -9.19
C LYS A 122 9.67 9.73 -8.86
N ILE A 123 8.38 9.88 -8.61
CA ILE A 123 7.45 8.78 -8.43
C ILE A 123 6.31 8.92 -9.43
N SER A 124 5.99 7.83 -10.14
CA SER A 124 4.94 7.81 -11.14
C SER A 124 4.18 6.49 -11.16
N GLY A 125 2.97 6.51 -11.68
CA GLY A 125 2.17 5.32 -11.93
C GLY A 125 0.92 5.65 -12.77
N TYR A 126 0.17 4.62 -13.15
CA TYR A 126 -1.09 4.79 -13.86
C TYR A 126 -2.26 4.76 -12.88
N ALA A 127 -3.04 5.84 -12.88
CA ALA A 127 -4.32 5.89 -12.21
C ALA A 127 -5.34 5.12 -13.06
N VAL A 128 -5.95 4.07 -12.49
CA VAL A 128 -6.82 3.16 -13.25
C VAL A 128 -8.21 3.05 -12.63
N LYS A 129 -9.19 2.77 -13.49
CA LYS A 129 -10.55 2.45 -13.09
C LYS A 129 -10.82 0.98 -13.40
N VAL A 130 -11.52 0.28 -12.51
CA VAL A 130 -11.92 -1.11 -12.76
C VAL A 130 -12.82 -1.15 -13.99
N ALA A 131 -12.52 -2.03 -14.92
CA ALA A 131 -13.35 -2.26 -16.09
C ALA A 131 -14.47 -3.24 -15.67
N ASN A 132 -15.70 -2.74 -15.59
CA ASN A 132 -16.91 -3.55 -15.48
C ASN A 132 -17.40 -3.96 -16.86
#